data_AF-A0A2R6J641-F1
#
_entry.id   AF-A0A2R6J641-F1
#
_cell.length_a   1.000
_cell.length_b   1.000
_cell.length_c   1.000
_cell.angle_alpha   90.00
_cell.angle_beta   90.00
_cell.angle_gamma   90.00
#
_symmetry.space_group_name_H-M   'P 1'
#
loop_
_entity.id
_entity.type
_entity.pdbx_description
1 polymer ?
#
loop_
_entity_poly.entity_id
_entity_poly.type
_entity_poly.pdbx_seq_one_letter_code
_entity_poly.pdbx_strand_id
1 'polypeptide(L)' 'MPEATVLFGGLAHESNTFASGSTSRDDFSVHEGSEIPETFRGTNSVAGGVSAAADDEGLDVAWTYLAR' A
#
# COMPACT_ATOMS: atom_id res chain seq x y z
N MET A 1 -6.41 -12.20 -20.15
CA MET A 1 -6.09 -12.67 -18.79
C MET A 1 -4.76 -12.04 -18.44
N PRO A 2 -4.56 -11.51 -17.22
CA PRO A 2 -3.30 -10.86 -16.85
C PRO A 2 -2.13 -11.85 -16.99
N GLU A 3 -0.99 -11.36 -17.47
CA GLU A 3 0.21 -12.17 -17.78
C GLU A 3 0.83 -12.77 -16.50
N ALA A 4 0.72 -12.04 -15.38
CA ALA A 4 1.15 -12.49 -14.06
C ALA A 4 0.43 -11.70 -12.95
N THR A 5 0.46 -12.24 -11.73
CA THR A 5 -0.02 -11.57 -10.52
C THR A 5 1.16 -11.24 -9.62
N VAL A 6 1.22 -9.99 -9.15
CA VAL A 6 2.18 -9.54 -8.13
C VAL A 6 1.49 -9.36 -6.78
N LEU A 7 2.18 -9.67 -5.69
CA LEU A 7 1.68 -9.42 -4.33
C LEU A 7 2.16 -8.04 -3.87
N PHE A 8 1.24 -7.19 -3.40
CA PHE A 8 1.59 -5.90 -2.83
C PHE A 8 1.06 -5.73 -1.39
N GLY A 9 1.93 -5.18 -0.55
CA GLY A 9 1.63 -4.65 0.77
C GLY A 9 2.56 -3.48 1.07
N GLY A 10 2.17 -2.59 1.97
CA GLY A 10 2.96 -1.41 2.28
C GLY A 10 2.90 -1.01 3.74
N LEU A 11 4.00 -0.44 4.21
CA LEU A 11 4.12 0.20 5.52
C LEU A 11 4.82 1.54 5.31
N ALA A 12 4.18 2.64 5.69
CA ALA A 12 4.78 3.96 5.70
C ALA A 12 4.93 4.42 7.16
N HIS A 13 6.16 4.41 7.66
CA HIS A 13 6.49 4.87 9.00
C HIS A 13 7.96 5.28 9.04
N GLU A 14 8.25 6.38 9.70
CA GLU A 14 9.62 6.80 10.01
C GLU A 14 9.81 6.78 11.52
N SER A 15 10.79 6.00 11.98
CA SER A 15 11.07 5.87 13.42
C SER A 15 11.98 7.00 13.91
N ASN A 16 11.92 7.28 15.21
CA ASN A 16 12.79 8.25 15.85
C ASN A 16 13.39 7.64 17.13
N THR A 17 14.71 7.44 17.14
CA THR A 17 15.46 6.84 18.26
C THR A 17 15.31 7.61 19.57
N PHE A 18 15.05 8.92 19.51
CA PHE A 18 14.93 9.78 20.68
C PHE A 18 13.47 10.07 21.07
N ALA A 19 12.50 9.48 20.36
CA ALA A 19 11.10 9.59 20.77
C ALA A 19 10.90 8.88 22.12
N SER A 20 10.17 9.52 23.02
CA SER A 20 9.89 9.00 24.36
C SER A 20 8.81 7.92 24.40
N GLY A 21 8.22 7.57 23.25
CA GLY A 21 7.13 6.62 23.13
C GLY A 21 7.24 5.78 21.86
N SER A 22 6.55 4.65 21.86
CA SER A 22 6.47 3.76 20.70
C SER A 22 5.18 4.00 19.93
N THR A 23 5.27 3.99 18.61
CA THR A 23 4.10 3.87 17.75
C THR A 23 3.46 2.49 17.95
N SER A 24 2.15 2.47 18.06
CA SER A 24 1.28 1.30 18.24
C SER A 24 0.44 1.05 16.99
N ARG A 25 -0.35 -0.04 16.98
CA ARG A 25 -1.27 -0.32 15.87
C ARG A 25 -2.29 0.78 15.67
N ASP A 26 -2.77 1.39 16.75
CA ASP A 26 -3.86 2.38 16.71
C ASP A 26 -3.42 3.72 16.11
N ASP A 27 -2.11 3.92 15.95
CA ASP A 27 -1.54 5.11 15.31
C ASP A 27 -1.55 5.01 13.77
N PHE A 28 -1.92 3.86 13.21
CA PHE A 28 -1.94 3.62 11.76
C PHE A 28 -3.36 3.68 11.18
N SER A 29 -3.48 4.26 9.99
CA SER A 29 -4.60 4.00 9.09
C SER A 29 -4.31 2.75 8.27
N VAL A 30 -5.09 1.69 8.47
CA VAL A 30 -4.92 0.40 7.78
C VAL A 30 -6.01 0.23 6.72
N HIS A 31 -5.60 -0.11 5.50
CA HIS A 31 -6.47 -0.51 4.40
C HIS A 31 -6.20 -1.96 4.02
N GLU A 32 -7.25 -2.72 3.71
CA GLU A 32 -7.17 -4.17 3.49
C GLU A 32 -7.65 -4.58 2.10
N GLY A 33 -6.89 -5.45 1.42
CA GLY A 33 -7.31 -6.03 0.15
C GLY A 33 -7.72 -5.00 -0.90
N SER A 34 -8.94 -5.13 -1.43
CA SER A 34 -9.45 -4.26 -2.50
C SER A 34 -9.67 -2.81 -2.07
N GLU A 35 -9.75 -2.51 -0.78
CA GLU A 35 -9.86 -1.13 -0.29
C GLU A 35 -8.65 -0.28 -0.69
N ILE A 36 -7.48 -0.91 -0.85
CA ILE A 36 -6.24 -0.23 -1.23
C ILE A 36 -6.35 0.39 -2.63
N PRO A 37 -6.58 -0.37 -3.72
CA PRO A 37 -6.73 0.22 -5.04
C PRO A 37 -7.98 1.10 -5.14
N GLU A 38 -9.07 0.80 -4.42
CA GLU A 38 -10.26 1.67 -4.38
C GLU A 38 -9.94 3.06 -3.80
N THR A 39 -9.11 3.12 -2.77
CA THR A 39 -8.77 4.37 -2.08
C THR A 39 -7.65 5.15 -2.78
N PHE A 40 -6.63 4.44 -3.29
CA PHE A 40 -5.37 5.08 -3.68
C PHE A 40 -5.15 5.15 -5.20
N ARG A 41 -5.94 4.49 -6.03
CA ARG A 41 -5.80 4.59 -7.49
C ARG A 41 -5.94 6.03 -7.96
N GLY A 42 -5.05 6.46 -8.85
CA GLY A 42 -4.99 7.84 -9.35
C GLY A 42 -4.42 8.87 -8.36
N THR A 43 -3.99 8.45 -7.16
CA THR A 43 -3.29 9.34 -6.22
C THR A 43 -1.78 9.29 -6.42
N ASN A 44 -1.07 10.35 -6.00
CA ASN A 44 0.39 10.36 -5.95
C ASN A 44 0.94 9.67 -4.69
N SER A 45 0.45 8.46 -4.41
CA SER A 45 0.92 7.60 -3.31
C SER A 45 1.63 6.37 -3.87
N VAL A 46 2.36 5.64 -3.04
CA VAL A 46 3.03 4.39 -3.46
C VAL A 46 2.02 3.38 -4.02
N ALA A 47 0.88 3.17 -3.36
CA ALA A 47 -0.16 2.27 -3.85
C ALA A 47 -0.83 2.77 -5.14
N GLY A 48 -1.00 4.08 -5.29
CA GLY A 48 -1.47 4.68 -6.55
C GLY A 48 -0.49 4.45 -7.70
N GLY A 49 0.81 4.63 -7.46
CA GLY A 49 1.88 4.35 -8.43
C GLY A 49 1.98 2.87 -8.81
N VAL A 50 1.87 1.97 -7.83
CA VAL A 50 1.83 0.51 -8.08
C VAL A 50 0.61 0.13 -8.92
N SER A 51 -0.56 0.72 -8.65
CA SER A 51 -1.75 0.50 -9.46
C SER A 51 -1.53 0.92 -10.92
N ALA A 52 -0.96 2.12 -11.13
CA ALA A 52 -0.68 2.62 -12.48
C ALA A 52 0.36 1.77 -13.22
N ALA A 53 1.45 1.38 -12.55
CA ALA A 53 2.47 0.53 -13.16
C ALA A 53 1.92 -0.87 -13.50
N ALA A 54 1.06 -1.45 -12.66
CA ALA A 54 0.45 -2.74 -12.94
C ALA A 54 -0.51 -2.66 -14.15
N ASP A 55 -1.31 -1.59 -14.26
CA ASP A 55 -2.17 -1.36 -15.41
C ASP A 55 -1.35 -1.22 -16.71
N ASP A 56 -0.27 -0.44 -16.69
CA ASP A 56 0.61 -0.20 -17.84
C ASP A 56 1.32 -1.49 -18.32
N GLU A 57 1.70 -2.36 -17.39
CA GLU A 57 2.37 -3.63 -17.67
C GLU A 57 1.41 -4.82 -17.88
N GLY A 58 0.08 -4.60 -17.77
CA GLY A 58 -0.92 -5.66 -17.90
C GLY A 58 -0.87 -6.73 -16.80
N LEU A 59 -0.42 -6.34 -15.60
CA LEU A 59 -0.29 -7.20 -14.42
C LEU A 59 -1.51 -7.11 -13.52
N ASP A 60 -1.83 -8.22 -12.86
CA ASP A 60 -2.78 -8.21 -11.74
C ASP A 60 -2.04 -7.99 -10.42
N VAL A 61 -2.72 -7.38 -9.44
CA VAL A 61 -2.16 -7.13 -8.11
C VAL A 61 -3.02 -7.79 -7.05
N ALA A 62 -2.44 -8.76 -6.34
CA ALA A 62 -2.99 -9.30 -5.12
C ALA A 62 -2.65 -8.35 -3.96
N TRP A 63 -3.65 -7.65 -3.44
CA TRP A 63 -3.49 -6.66 -2.39
C TRP A 63 -3.58 -7.30 -1.00
N THR A 64 -2.63 -6.94 -0.12
CA THR A 64 -2.59 -7.41 1.28
C THR A 64 -3.07 -6.32 2.24
N TYR A 65 -2.15 -5.67 2.95
CA TYR A 65 -2.40 -4.56 3.87
C TYR A 65 -1.55 -3.36 3.47
N LEU A 66 -2.10 -2.16 3.62
CA LEU A 66 -1.36 -0.91 3.59
C LEU A 66 -1.58 -0.18 4.91
N ALA A 67 -0.53 -0.04 5.70
CA ALA A 67 -0.53 0.71 6.95
C ALA A 67 0.29 2.00 6.79
N ARG A 68 -0.26 3.14 7.18
CA ARG A 68 0.41 4.44 7.12
C ARG A 68 -0.03 5.39 8.22
#